data_AF-A0A2N2C5Q9-F1
#
_entry.id   AF-A0A2N2C5Q9-F1
#
_cell.length_a   1.000
_cell.length_b   1.000
_cell.length_c   1.000
_cell.angle_alpha   90.00
_cell.angle_beta   90.00
_cell.angle_gamma   90.00
#
_symmetry.space_group_name_H-M   'P 1'
#
loop_
_entity.id
_entity.type
_entity.pdbx_description
1 polymer ?
#
loop_
_entity_poly.entity_id
_entity_poly.type
_entity_poly.pdbx_seq_one_letter_code
_entity_poly.pdbx_strand_id
1 'polypeptide(L)'
;MVDLVEEVKGLIHDAEDGVDCYDDITYVLGNLKDYTITHFADEEAMMEKYGYDKINAHKMEHAAFVAKVQEFLSKDIDFDQMSVLEDLVTFLLDWLIDHILVTDSQYVGVVK
;
A
#
# COMPACT_ATOMS: atom_id res chain seq x y z
N MET A 1 -5.39 -1.00 -6.14
CA MET A 1 -4.86 -1.49 -4.84
C MET A 1 -5.07 -3.00 -4.66
N VAL A 2 -6.29 -3.53 -4.84
CA VAL A 2 -6.56 -4.99 -4.76
C VAL A 2 -5.75 -5.79 -5.79
N ASP A 3 -5.64 -5.31 -7.04
CA ASP A 3 -4.85 -6.01 -8.08
C ASP A 3 -3.36 -6.14 -7.71
N LEU A 4 -2.79 -5.13 -7.06
CA LEU A 4 -1.39 -5.17 -6.59
C LEU A 4 -1.18 -6.20 -5.47
N VAL A 5 -2.20 -6.45 -4.63
CA VAL A 5 -2.12 -7.50 -3.61
C VAL A 5 -2.11 -8.89 -4.25
N GLU A 6 -2.88 -9.09 -5.33
CA GLU A 6 -2.86 -10.33 -6.09
C GLU A 6 -1.53 -10.54 -6.83
N GLU A 7 -0.91 -9.48 -7.34
CA GLU A 7 0.44 -9.53 -7.91
C GLU A 7 1.48 -10.00 -6.87
N VAL A 8 1.48 -9.42 -5.65
CA VAL A 8 2.39 -9.84 -4.57
C VAL A 8 2.20 -11.33 -4.22
N LYS A 9 0.95 -11.81 -4.19
CA LYS A 9 0.67 -13.24 -3.94
C LYS A 9 1.22 -14.16 -5.03
N GLY A 10 1.19 -13.71 -6.29
CA GLY A 10 1.82 -14.44 -7.39
C GLY A 10 3.33 -14.59 -7.17
N LEU A 11 4.00 -13.50 -6.78
CA LEU A 11 5.43 -13.51 -6.52
C LEU A 11 5.84 -14.40 -5.34
N ILE A 12 4.97 -14.55 -4.33
CA ILE A 12 5.21 -15.52 -3.25
C ILE A 12 5.33 -16.93 -3.83
N HIS A 13 4.42 -17.32 -4.71
CA HIS A 13 4.44 -18.65 -5.31
C HIS A 13 5.70 -18.88 -6.15
N ASP A 14 6.09 -17.89 -6.96
CA ASP A 14 7.31 -17.96 -7.77
C ASP A 14 8.57 -18.06 -6.89
N ALA A 15 8.64 -17.28 -5.81
CA ALA A 15 9.73 -17.34 -4.85
C ALA A 15 9.79 -18.68 -4.08
N GLU A 16 8.64 -19.31 -3.79
CA GLU A 16 8.56 -20.65 -3.18
C GLU A 16 9.17 -21.72 -4.10
N ASP A 17 8.98 -21.57 -5.41
CA ASP A 17 9.55 -22.44 -6.45
C ASP A 17 11.04 -22.14 -6.74
N GLY A 18 11.63 -21.17 -6.02
CA GLY A 18 13.04 -20.78 -6.13
C GLY A 18 13.34 -19.89 -7.34
N VAL A 19 12.32 -19.24 -7.91
CA VAL A 19 12.49 -18.23 -8.94
C VAL A 19 13.03 -16.95 -8.30
N ASP A 20 14.05 -16.37 -8.93
CA ASP A 20 14.52 -15.03 -8.56
C ASP A 20 13.51 -13.99 -9.05
N CYS A 21 12.86 -13.32 -8.10
CA CYS A 21 11.79 -12.36 -8.30
C CYS A 21 12.24 -10.92 -7.96
N TYR A 22 13.55 -10.64 -7.81
CA TYR A 22 14.04 -9.33 -7.37
C TYR A 22 13.47 -8.16 -8.19
N ASP A 23 13.55 -8.26 -9.52
CA ASP A 23 13.07 -7.21 -10.43
C ASP A 23 11.56 -7.00 -10.29
N ASP A 24 10.80 -8.09 -10.17
CA ASP A 24 9.35 -8.06 -10.03
C ASP A 24 8.91 -7.49 -8.68
N ILE A 25 9.56 -7.88 -7.58
CA ILE A 25 9.32 -7.34 -6.24
C ILE A 25 9.55 -5.82 -6.24
N THR A 26 10.68 -5.39 -6.81
CA THR A 26 11.06 -3.97 -6.84
C THR A 26 10.08 -3.18 -7.71
N TYR A 27 9.65 -3.75 -8.83
CA TYR A 27 8.64 -3.17 -9.71
C TYR A 27 7.28 -3.02 -9.02
N VAL A 28 6.78 -4.06 -8.36
CA VAL A 28 5.49 -4.03 -7.65
C VAL A 28 5.51 -3.02 -6.50
N LEU A 29 6.59 -2.98 -5.71
CA LEU A 29 6.76 -2.00 -4.64
C LEU A 29 6.81 -0.55 -5.17
N GLY A 30 7.48 -0.33 -6.30
CA GLY A 30 7.50 0.96 -7.00
C GLY A 30 6.11 1.40 -7.44
N ASN A 31 5.38 0.51 -8.12
CA ASN A 31 4.01 0.76 -8.57
C ASN A 31 3.06 1.03 -7.41
N LEU A 32 3.16 0.26 -6.33
CA LEU A 32 2.35 0.44 -5.13
C LEU A 32 2.56 1.84 -4.53
N LYS A 33 3.81 2.27 -4.41
CA LYS A 33 4.15 3.61 -3.90
C LYS A 33 3.57 4.70 -4.81
N ASP A 34 3.80 4.63 -6.11
CA ASP A 34 3.38 5.69 -7.04
C ASP A 34 1.85 5.78 -7.16
N TYR A 35 1.19 4.61 -7.19
CA TYR A 35 -0.28 4.52 -7.17
C TYR A 35 -0.86 5.13 -5.90
N THR A 36 -0.36 4.74 -4.74
CA THR A 36 -0.91 5.22 -3.45
C THR A 36 -0.65 6.70 -3.21
N ILE A 37 0.52 7.23 -3.60
CA ILE A 37 0.75 8.69 -3.55
C ILE A 37 -0.29 9.45 -4.37
N THR A 38 -0.58 8.99 -5.57
CA THR A 38 -1.56 9.64 -6.46
C THR A 38 -2.97 9.53 -5.88
N HIS A 39 -3.37 8.33 -5.47
CA HIS A 39 -4.69 8.06 -4.91
C HIS A 39 -4.96 8.87 -3.63
N PHE A 40 -4.02 8.86 -2.69
CA PHE A 40 -4.12 9.61 -1.45
C PHE A 40 -4.19 11.11 -1.68
N ALA A 41 -3.43 11.65 -2.64
CA ALA A 41 -3.49 13.06 -2.99
C ALA A 41 -4.89 13.47 -3.51
N ASP A 42 -5.52 12.62 -4.32
CA ASP A 42 -6.88 12.86 -4.83
C ASP A 42 -7.92 12.84 -3.71
N GLU A 43 -7.84 11.87 -2.80
CA GLU A 43 -8.73 11.76 -1.64
C GLU A 43 -8.56 12.91 -0.65
N GLU A 44 -7.32 13.26 -0.35
CA GLU A 44 -6.99 14.40 0.51
C GLU A 44 -7.50 15.72 -0.08
N ALA A 45 -7.29 15.97 -1.37
CA ALA A 45 -7.82 17.14 -2.04
C ALA A 45 -9.35 17.18 -1.99
N MET A 46 -10.00 16.02 -2.10
CA MET A 46 -11.45 15.89 -1.94
C MET A 46 -11.86 16.22 -0.50
N MET A 47 -11.22 15.63 0.50
CA MET A 47 -11.50 15.89 1.92
C MET A 47 -11.28 17.36 2.30
N GLU A 48 -10.24 18.02 1.79
CA GLU A 48 -9.99 19.46 1.98
C GLU A 48 -11.11 20.30 1.40
N LYS A 49 -11.49 20.01 0.16
CA LYS A 49 -12.52 20.75 -0.57
C LYS A 49 -13.87 20.76 0.17
N TYR A 50 -14.21 19.65 0.83
CA TYR A 50 -15.47 19.50 1.55
C TYR A 50 -15.36 19.71 3.06
N GLY A 51 -14.18 20.09 3.57
CA GLY A 51 -13.98 20.44 4.98
C GLY A 51 -14.13 19.24 5.92
N TYR A 52 -13.59 18.08 5.56
CA TYR A 52 -13.64 16.90 6.42
C TYR A 52 -12.82 17.10 7.71
N ASP A 53 -13.50 17.09 8.86
CA ASP A 53 -12.89 17.45 10.16
C ASP A 53 -11.73 16.54 10.61
N LYS A 54 -11.66 15.30 10.11
CA LYS A 54 -10.59 14.35 10.48
C LYS A 54 -9.46 14.25 9.45
N ILE A 55 -9.37 15.19 8.51
CA ILE A 55 -8.38 15.16 7.43
C ILE A 55 -6.94 14.97 7.92
N ASN A 56 -6.55 15.62 9.02
CA ASN A 56 -5.18 15.52 9.52
C ASN A 56 -4.84 14.09 9.98
N ALA A 57 -5.78 13.39 10.60
CA ALA A 57 -5.58 11.99 10.99
C ALA A 57 -5.47 11.09 9.75
N HIS A 58 -6.31 11.34 8.76
CA HIS A 58 -6.31 10.60 7.49
C HIS A 58 -4.97 10.76 6.74
N LYS A 59 -4.46 12.00 6.63
CA LYS A 59 -3.13 12.30 6.06
C LYS A 59 -1.99 11.59 6.78
N MET A 60 -2.10 11.42 8.09
CA MET A 60 -1.09 10.69 8.87
C MET A 60 -1.12 9.18 8.55
N GLU A 61 -2.30 8.59 8.35
CA GLU A 61 -2.44 7.20 7.91
C GLU A 61 -1.82 6.99 6.53
N HIS A 62 -2.11 7.89 5.58
CA HIS A 62 -1.52 7.89 4.24
C HIS A 62 0.01 8.01 4.27
N ALA A 63 0.52 8.98 5.02
CA ALA A 63 1.96 9.18 5.15
C ALA A 63 2.66 7.97 5.78
N ALA A 64 2.03 7.35 6.79
CA ALA A 64 2.55 6.13 7.41
C ALA A 64 2.59 4.96 6.43
N PHE A 65 1.56 4.81 5.58
CA PHE A 65 1.53 3.79 4.54
C PHE A 65 2.70 3.95 3.55
N VAL A 66 2.85 5.15 2.98
CA VAL A 66 3.91 5.44 2.01
C VAL A 66 5.30 5.23 2.63
N ALA A 67 5.49 5.65 3.88
CA ALA A 67 6.75 5.42 4.60
C ALA A 67 7.03 3.91 4.78
N LYS A 68 6.01 3.11 5.07
CA LYS A 68 6.18 1.65 5.21
C LYS A 68 6.54 0.99 3.87
N VAL A 69 5.93 1.39 2.77
CA VAL A 69 6.32 0.92 1.42
C VAL A 69 7.76 1.29 1.07
N GLN A 70 8.21 2.50 1.45
CA GLN A 70 9.61 2.90 1.30
C GLN A 70 10.58 2.07 2.16
N GLU A 71 10.16 1.64 3.34
CA GLU A 71 10.95 0.73 4.19
C GLU A 71 11.15 -0.63 3.51
N PHE A 72 10.13 -1.16 2.84
CA PHE A 72 10.28 -2.40 2.05
C PHE A 72 11.29 -2.25 0.91
N LEU A 73 11.25 -1.12 0.20
CA LEU A 73 12.20 -0.80 -0.88
C LEU A 73 13.65 -0.63 -0.40
N SER A 74 13.88 -0.41 0.89
CA SER A 74 15.23 -0.27 1.46
C SER A 74 15.78 -1.56 2.08
N LYS A 75 14.98 -2.64 2.14
CA LYS A 75 15.44 -3.97 2.56
C LYS A 75 16.39 -4.58 1.53
N ASP A 76 17.19 -5.55 1.97
CA ASP A 76 18.05 -6.34 1.08
C ASP A 76 17.21 -7.40 0.36
N ILE A 77 16.46 -6.96 -0.65
CA ILE A 77 15.50 -7.79 -1.37
C ILE A 77 16.20 -8.99 -2.03
N ASP A 78 17.44 -8.84 -2.50
CA ASP A 78 18.18 -9.89 -3.21
C ASP A 78 18.33 -11.17 -2.38
N PHE A 79 18.61 -11.03 -1.07
CA PHE A 79 18.81 -12.16 -0.17
C PHE A 79 17.58 -12.56 0.64
N ASP A 80 16.62 -11.65 0.84
CA ASP A 80 15.47 -11.85 1.74
C ASP A 80 14.10 -11.84 1.03
N GLN A 81 14.05 -12.19 -0.28
CA GLN A 81 12.84 -12.10 -1.14
C GLN A 81 11.57 -12.65 -0.48
N MET A 82 11.61 -13.89 0.03
CA MET A 82 10.45 -14.53 0.65
C MET A 82 9.95 -13.76 1.89
N SER A 83 10.88 -13.35 2.77
CA SER A 83 10.52 -12.59 3.97
C SER A 83 9.96 -11.22 3.61
N VAL A 84 10.50 -10.55 2.59
CA VAL A 84 9.99 -9.28 2.09
C VAL A 84 8.56 -9.44 1.57
N LEU A 85 8.30 -10.48 0.78
CA LEU A 85 7.00 -10.76 0.18
C LEU A 85 5.94 -11.13 1.22
N GLU A 86 6.27 -11.99 2.18
CA GLU A 86 5.38 -12.36 3.29
C GLU A 86 5.02 -11.15 4.16
N ASP A 87 6.03 -10.38 4.59
CA ASP A 87 5.81 -9.16 5.36
C ASP A 87 4.95 -8.14 4.58
N LEU A 88 5.20 -8.02 3.28
CA LEU A 88 4.48 -7.10 2.40
C LEU A 88 3.02 -7.50 2.25
N VAL A 89 2.73 -8.78 1.96
CA VAL A 89 1.34 -9.22 1.77
C VAL A 89 0.54 -9.10 3.07
N THR A 90 1.14 -9.43 4.22
CA THR A 90 0.51 -9.25 5.53
C THR A 90 0.23 -7.78 5.80
N PHE A 91 1.23 -6.90 5.60
CA PHE A 91 1.05 -5.46 5.78
C PHE A 91 -0.06 -4.90 4.88
N LEU A 92 -0.09 -5.29 3.60
CA LEU A 92 -1.09 -4.81 2.66
C LEU A 92 -2.49 -5.29 3.02
N LEU A 93 -2.66 -6.55 3.38
CA LEU A 93 -3.96 -7.08 3.77
C LEU A 93 -4.49 -6.39 5.03
N ASP A 94 -3.66 -6.24 6.06
CA ASP A 94 -4.04 -5.59 7.31
C ASP A 94 -4.41 -4.12 7.07
N TRP A 95 -3.56 -3.38 6.36
CA TRP A 95 -3.79 -1.96 6.10
C TRP A 95 -5.02 -1.73 5.21
N LEU A 96 -5.18 -2.52 4.15
CA LEU A 96 -6.27 -2.36 3.19
C LEU A 96 -7.63 -2.71 3.80
N ILE A 97 -7.68 -3.71 4.68
CA ILE A 97 -8.90 -4.05 5.44
C ILE A 97 -9.29 -2.89 6.35
N ASP A 98 -8.34 -2.36 7.14
CA ASP A 98 -8.65 -1.31 8.11
C ASP A 98 -8.98 0.02 7.42
N HIS A 99 -8.17 0.43 6.44
CA HIS A 99 -8.29 1.74 5.82
C HIS A 99 -9.53 1.86 4.91
N ILE A 100 -9.74 0.91 3.99
CA ILE A 100 -10.87 0.97 3.05
C ILE A 100 -12.21 0.77 3.78
N LEU A 101 -12.29 -0.21 4.69
CA LEU A 101 -13.57 -0.51 5.34
C LEU A 101 -13.93 0.52 6.41
N VAL A 102 -12.94 1.05 7.13
CA VAL A 102 -13.20 1.90 8.30
C VAL A 102 -12.92 3.37 8.01
N THR A 103 -11.77 3.72 7.46
CA THR A 103 -11.37 5.13 7.31
C THR A 103 -12.05 5.78 6.10
N ASP A 104 -11.99 5.16 4.93
CA ASP A 104 -12.51 5.76 3.68
C ASP A 104 -14.03 5.89 3.70
N SER A 105 -14.71 4.88 4.26
CA SER A 105 -16.16 4.89 4.41
C SER A 105 -16.69 6.09 5.23
N GLN A 106 -15.86 6.68 6.11
CA GLN A 106 -16.26 7.81 6.94
C GLN A 106 -16.35 9.13 6.18
N TYR A 107 -15.53 9.34 5.14
CA TYR A 107 -15.60 10.59 4.37
C TYR A 107 -16.59 10.48 3.19
N VAL A 108 -16.82 9.27 2.64
CA VAL A 108 -17.77 9.04 1.53
C VAL A 108 -19.19 9.55 1.82
N GLY A 109 -19.64 9.51 3.08
CA GLY A 109 -20.95 10.06 3.48
C GLY A 109 -21.01 11.59 3.59
N VAL A 110 -19.86 12.24 3.73
CA VAL A 110 -19.69 13.67 3.99
C VAL A 110 -19.36 14.43 2.70
N VAL A 111 -18.62 13.77 1.82
CA VAL A 111 -18.09 14.30 0.56
C VAL A 111 -19.06 13.92 -0.58
N LYS A 112 -19.73 14.89 -1.22
CA LYS A 112 -20.75 14.67 -2.27
C LYS A 112 -20.51 15.47 -3.54
#